data_AF-A0A0A1UKH4-F1
#
_entry.id   AF-A0A0A1UKH4-F1
#
_cell.length_a   1.000
_cell.length_b   1.000
_cell.length_c   1.000
_cell.angle_alpha   90.00
_cell.angle_beta   90.00
_cell.angle_gamma   90.00
#
_symmetry.space_group_name_H-M   'P 1'
#
loop_
_entity.id
_entity.type
_entity.pdbx_description
1 polymer ?
#
loop_
_entity_poly.entity_id
_entity_poly.type
_entity_poly.pdbx_seq_one_letter_code
_entity_poly.pdbx_strand_id
1 'polypeptide(L)'
;MAQTLIEAHWSSDRAPMIIFLSNGKGHITDGPVYDLCRKCVRLGKALAFHSVTFGRDTNSIPLRRMSEIAHDVFASAPQDSSMPARGNLCTHRNAIDSIQLADTFLGVSNSLRRLRASLMRR
;
A
#
# COMPACT_ATOMS: atom_id res chain seq x y z
N MET A 1 -6.35 -3.83 12.56
CA MET A 1 -7.27 -2.87 11.92
C MET A 1 -7.27 -3.00 10.39
N ALA A 2 -6.15 -2.78 9.70
CA ALA A 2 -6.09 -2.95 8.23
C ALA A 2 -6.48 -4.37 7.77
N GLN A 3 -5.97 -5.40 8.44
CA GLN A 3 -6.30 -6.80 8.12
C GLN A 3 -7.81 -7.09 8.23
N THR A 4 -8.47 -6.59 9.27
CA THR A 4 -9.91 -6.76 9.48
C THR A 4 -10.73 -6.12 8.35
N LEU A 5 -10.33 -4.94 7.87
CA LEU A 5 -11.00 -4.28 6.75
C LEU A 5 -10.82 -5.02 5.43
N ILE A 6 -9.61 -5.54 5.18
CA ILE A 6 -9.35 -6.39 4.01
C ILE A 6 -10.22 -7.63 4.04
N GLU A 7 -10.34 -8.29 5.19
CA GLU A 7 -11.18 -9.47 5.35
C GLU A 7 -12.67 -9.13 5.17
N ALA A 8 -13.15 -8.06 5.78
CA ALA A 8 -14.56 -7.64 5.72
C ALA A 8 -15.01 -7.20 4.31
N HIS A 9 -14.10 -6.67 3.50
CA HIS A 9 -14.40 -6.14 2.17
C HIS A 9 -13.67 -6.89 1.04
N TRP A 10 -13.24 -8.13 1.31
CA TRP A 10 -12.52 -8.94 0.32
C TRP A 10 -13.35 -9.18 -0.94
N SER A 11 -12.69 -9.23 -2.09
CA SER A 11 -13.32 -9.49 -3.39
C SER A 11 -12.33 -10.22 -4.30
N SER A 12 -12.70 -11.43 -4.74
CA SER A 12 -11.92 -12.24 -5.68
C SER A 12 -11.76 -11.59 -7.05
N ASP A 13 -12.59 -10.62 -7.39
CA ASP A 13 -12.56 -9.96 -8.71
C ASP A 13 -11.67 -8.71 -8.71
N ARG A 14 -11.14 -8.31 -7.55
CA ARG A 14 -10.37 -7.07 -7.40
C ARG A 14 -9.00 -7.32 -6.78
N ALA A 15 -8.02 -6.56 -7.22
CA ALA A 15 -6.69 -6.54 -6.61
C ALA A 15 -6.74 -5.77 -5.28
N PRO A 16 -6.27 -6.34 -4.15
CA PRO A 16 -6.16 -5.59 -2.91
C PRO A 16 -5.06 -4.54 -3.01
N MET A 17 -5.33 -3.32 -2.56
CA MET A 17 -4.38 -2.22 -2.54
C MET A 17 -4.46 -1.42 -1.24
N ILE A 18 -3.32 -0.99 -0.72
CA ILE A 18 -3.21 -0.04 0.39
C ILE A 18 -2.36 1.16 -0.02
N ILE A 19 -2.83 2.35 0.34
CA ILE A 19 -2.05 3.58 0.31
C ILE A 19 -1.87 4.04 1.76
N PHE A 20 -0.63 4.07 2.24
CA PHE A 20 -0.27 4.44 3.60
C PHE A 20 0.38 5.82 3.64
N LEU A 21 -0.28 6.77 4.30
CA LEU A 21 0.19 8.16 4.43
C LEU A 21 0.69 8.41 5.86
N SER A 22 1.91 8.90 6.03
CA SER A 22 2.45 9.20 7.36
C SER A 22 3.50 10.31 7.33
N ASN A 23 3.69 10.99 8.46
CA ASN A 23 4.77 11.98 8.65
C ASN A 23 6.08 11.34 9.17
N GLY A 24 6.19 10.02 9.17
CA GLY A 24 7.40 9.29 9.53
C GLY A 24 7.73 9.22 11.03
N LYS A 25 6.96 9.88 11.90
CA LYS A 25 7.28 9.95 13.35
C LYS A 25 6.93 8.68 14.14
N GLY A 26 6.19 7.75 13.53
CA GLY A 26 5.77 6.51 14.17
C GLY A 26 6.74 5.36 13.88
N HIS A 27 6.81 4.41 14.80
CA HIS A 27 7.49 3.14 14.59
C HIS A 27 6.46 2.03 14.33
N ILE A 28 6.75 1.18 13.35
CA ILE A 28 6.05 -0.08 13.11
C ILE A 28 7.11 -1.15 12.91
N THR A 29 6.94 -2.29 13.55
CA THR A 29 7.81 -3.44 13.33
C THR A 29 7.45 -4.11 12.00
N ASP A 30 8.37 -4.90 11.44
CA ASP A 30 8.17 -5.57 10.14
C ASP A 30 7.00 -6.59 10.17
N GLY A 31 6.77 -7.24 11.33
CA GLY A 31 5.80 -8.33 11.51
C GLY A 31 4.38 -8.01 10.99
N PRO A 32 3.73 -6.92 11.46
CA PRO A 32 2.43 -6.50 10.96
C PRO A 32 2.34 -6.33 9.44
N VAL A 33 3.41 -5.86 8.77
CA VAL A 33 3.44 -5.67 7.32
C VAL A 33 3.45 -7.02 6.62
N TYR A 34 4.31 -7.94 7.08
CA TYR A 34 4.35 -9.30 6.56
C TYR A 34 3.01 -10.02 6.75
N ASP A 35 2.40 -9.91 7.93
CA ASP A 35 1.15 -10.60 8.24
C ASP A 35 0.00 -10.12 7.35
N LEU A 36 -0.05 -8.82 7.08
CA LEU A 36 -1.01 -8.21 6.17
C LEU A 36 -0.82 -8.71 4.72
N CYS A 37 0.41 -8.67 4.21
CA CYS A 37 0.71 -9.10 2.84
C CYS A 37 0.43 -10.61 2.67
N ARG A 38 0.90 -11.44 3.60
CA ARG A 38 0.67 -12.89 3.58
C ARG A 38 -0.81 -13.23 3.74
N LYS A 39 -1.59 -12.46 4.50
CA LYS A 39 -3.03 -12.66 4.59
C LYS A 39 -3.70 -12.47 3.24
N CYS A 40 -3.35 -11.42 2.50
CA CYS A 40 -3.89 -11.20 1.15
C CYS A 40 -3.55 -12.38 0.22
N VAL A 41 -2.29 -12.84 0.25
CA VAL A 41 -1.86 -14.01 -0.55
C VAL A 41 -2.69 -15.25 -0.20
N ARG A 42 -2.93 -15.52 1.09
CA ARG A 42 -3.82 -16.64 1.53
C ARG A 42 -5.26 -16.49 1.07
N LEU A 43 -5.75 -15.26 0.92
CA LEU A 43 -7.09 -14.98 0.38
C LEU A 43 -7.12 -15.03 -1.16
N GLY A 44 -5.97 -15.26 -1.80
CA GLY A 44 -5.84 -15.56 -3.22
C GLY A 44 -5.13 -14.48 -4.05
N LYS A 45 -4.74 -13.34 -3.46
CA LYS A 45 -4.14 -12.22 -4.23
C LYS A 45 -3.03 -11.48 -3.49
N ALA A 46 -1.97 -11.12 -4.21
CA ALA A 46 -0.90 -10.29 -3.66
C ALA A 46 -1.36 -8.85 -3.40
N LEU A 47 -0.81 -8.21 -2.36
CA LEU A 47 -1.16 -6.86 -1.94
C LEU A 47 -0.31 -5.80 -2.65
N ALA A 48 -0.94 -4.93 -3.45
CA ALA A 48 -0.29 -3.70 -3.90
C ALA A 48 -0.17 -2.71 -2.72
N PHE A 49 1.01 -2.13 -2.51
CA PHE A 49 1.29 -1.30 -1.34
C PHE A 49 2.04 -0.02 -1.70
N HIS A 50 1.40 1.13 -1.50
CA HIS A 50 2.00 2.43 -1.73
C HIS A 50 2.17 3.14 -0.39
N SER A 51 3.39 3.58 -0.06
CA SER A 51 3.63 4.46 1.08
C SER A 51 3.98 5.86 0.61
N VAL A 52 3.47 6.87 1.32
CA VAL A 52 3.80 8.28 1.08
C VAL A 52 4.21 8.92 2.41
N THR A 53 5.46 9.36 2.50
CA THR A 53 5.90 10.24 3.59
C THR A 53 5.51 11.67 3.25
N PHE A 54 5.04 12.44 4.23
CA PHE A 54 4.84 13.88 4.06
C PHE A 54 5.40 14.72 5.21
N GLY A 55 5.77 15.97 4.92
CA GLY A 55 6.39 16.89 5.87
C GLY A 55 7.93 16.81 5.85
N ARG A 56 8.59 17.37 6.89
CA ARG A 56 10.06 17.39 6.95
C ARG A 56 10.60 15.95 6.97
N ASP A 57 11.38 15.59 5.94
CA ASP A 57 11.95 14.26 5.74
C ASP A 57 13.07 13.96 6.73
N THR A 58 12.70 13.71 8.00
CA THR A 58 13.66 13.26 9.01
C THR A 58 13.55 11.78 9.32
N ASN A 59 12.45 11.09 8.92
CA ASN A 59 12.19 9.70 9.31
C ASN A 59 11.37 8.91 8.27
N SER A 60 11.79 8.87 6.99
CA SER A 60 11.13 8.05 5.94
C SER A 60 11.49 6.55 5.97
N ILE A 61 12.50 6.16 6.75
CA ILE A 61 13.02 4.78 6.84
C ILE A 61 11.91 3.75 7.10
N PRO A 62 11.00 3.93 8.09
CA PRO A 62 9.97 2.93 8.35
C PRO A 62 9.03 2.73 7.15
N LEU A 63 8.63 3.80 6.46
CA LEU A 63 7.72 3.71 5.33
C LEU A 63 8.38 3.03 4.12
N ARG A 64 9.67 3.31 3.88
CA ARG A 64 10.44 2.64 2.84
C ARG A 64 10.53 1.14 3.13
N ARG A 65 10.84 0.78 4.37
CA ARG A 65 10.91 -0.61 4.82
C ARG A 65 9.59 -1.36 4.63
N MET A 66 8.45 -0.72 4.91
CA MET A 66 7.13 -1.30 4.65
C MET A 66 6.93 -1.61 3.16
N SER A 67 7.30 -0.69 2.27
CA SER A 67 7.16 -0.89 0.82
C SER A 67 8.10 -1.98 0.29
N GLU A 68 9.31 -2.10 0.84
CA GLU A 68 10.25 -3.18 0.49
C GLU A 68 9.69 -4.56 0.88
N ILE A 69 9.22 -4.71 2.13
CA ILE A 69 8.60 -5.96 2.59
C ILE A 69 7.41 -6.34 1.72
N ALA A 70 6.54 -5.36 1.42
CA ALA A 70 5.39 -5.61 0.56
C ALA A 70 5.82 -6.01 -0.86
N HIS A 71 6.88 -5.41 -1.40
CA HIS A 71 7.44 -5.79 -2.69
C HIS A 71 7.94 -7.24 -2.69
N ASP A 72 8.69 -7.65 -1.67
CA ASP A 72 9.24 -9.01 -1.56
C ASP A 72 8.13 -10.07 -1.49
N VAL A 73 7.09 -9.81 -0.68
CA VAL A 73 5.93 -10.72 -0.59
C VAL A 73 5.13 -10.72 -1.89
N PHE A 74 5.01 -9.56 -2.55
CA PHE A 74 4.31 -9.45 -3.84
C PHE A 74 5.00 -10.25 -4.93
N ALA A 75 6.32 -10.09 -5.06
CA ALA A 75 7.12 -10.72 -6.10
C ALA A 75 7.21 -12.26 -5.94
N SER A 76 7.06 -12.76 -4.72
CA SER A 76 7.09 -14.20 -4.41
C SER A 76 5.71 -14.87 -4.46
N ALA A 77 4.63 -14.10 -4.60
CA ALA A 77 3.28 -14.64 -4.67
C ALA A 77 2.96 -15.27 -6.04
N PRO A 78 2.00 -16.22 -6.11
CA PRO A 78 1.51 -16.73 -7.39
C PRO A 78 1.03 -15.59 -8.30
N GLN A 79 1.35 -15.65 -9.60
CA GLN A 79 0.95 -14.62 -10.54
C GLN A 79 -0.58 -14.57 -10.67
N ASP A 80 -1.14 -13.37 -10.48
CA ASP A 80 -2.56 -13.08 -10.62
C ASP A 80 -2.79 -12.31 -11.93
N SER A 81 -3.59 -12.88 -12.85
CA SER A 81 -3.93 -12.25 -14.13
C SER A 81 -4.79 -11.00 -13.98
N SER A 82 -5.39 -10.76 -12.81
CA SER A 82 -6.16 -9.56 -12.51
C SER A 82 -5.32 -8.37 -12.06
N MET A 83 -4.01 -8.57 -11.87
CA MET A 83 -3.09 -7.48 -11.55
C MET A 83 -2.57 -6.79 -12.83
N PRO A 84 -2.46 -5.44 -12.84
CA PRO A 84 -1.93 -4.74 -13.98
C PRO A 84 -0.48 -5.17 -14.24
N ALA A 85 -0.22 -5.68 -15.45
CA ALA A 85 1.09 -6.15 -15.89
C ALA A 85 2.17 -5.06 -15.96
N ARG A 86 1.80 -3.78 -15.78
CA ARG A 86 2.70 -2.62 -15.89
C ARG A 86 2.47 -1.66 -14.73
N GLY A 87 3.50 -1.54 -13.89
CA GLY A 87 3.58 -0.56 -12.81
C GLY A 87 4.32 -1.14 -11.61
N ASN A 88 5.10 -0.31 -10.91
CA ASN A 88 5.65 -0.73 -9.62
C ASN A 88 4.53 -0.65 -8.57
N LEU A 89 3.96 -1.81 -8.24
CA LEU A 89 2.79 -1.97 -7.36
C LEU A 89 3.14 -1.86 -5.87
N CYS A 90 4.43 -1.85 -5.55
CA CYS A 90 4.93 -1.66 -4.20
C CYS A 90 5.94 -0.51 -4.19
N THR A 91 5.50 0.71 -3.85
CA THR A 91 6.36 1.91 -3.95
C THR A 91 6.33 2.76 -2.70
N HIS A 92 7.39 3.56 -2.56
CA HIS A 92 7.50 4.63 -1.59
C HIS A 92 7.62 5.97 -2.33
N ARG A 93 6.91 7.00 -1.85
CA ARG A 93 7.01 8.38 -2.34
C ARG A 93 7.21 9.35 -1.18
N ASN A 94 7.88 10.47 -1.45
CA ASN A 94 7.99 11.59 -0.52
C ASN A 94 7.24 12.80 -1.10
N ALA A 95 6.30 13.35 -0.33
CA ALA A 95 5.55 14.55 -0.63
C ALA A 95 5.97 15.65 0.34
N ILE A 96 6.75 16.62 -0.13
CA ILE A 96 7.39 17.62 0.75
C ILE A 96 6.35 18.60 1.32
N ASP A 97 5.31 18.91 0.56
CA ASP A 97 4.21 19.80 0.93
C ASP A 97 2.83 19.22 0.58
N SER A 98 1.77 19.95 0.96
CA SER A 98 0.38 19.55 0.71
C SER A 98 -0.01 19.55 -0.77
N ILE A 99 0.67 20.33 -1.61
CA ILE A 99 0.43 20.38 -3.06
C ILE A 99 0.94 19.08 -3.70
N GLN A 100 2.19 18.71 -3.42
CA GLN A 100 2.77 17.45 -3.88
C GLN A 100 2.02 16.22 -3.35
N LEU A 101 1.47 16.29 -2.14
CA LEU A 101 0.63 15.23 -1.59
C LEU A 101 -0.68 15.09 -2.38
N ALA A 102 -1.33 16.22 -2.71
CA ALA A 102 -2.52 16.23 -3.54
C ALA A 102 -2.23 15.67 -4.94
N ASP A 103 -1.13 16.09 -5.58
CA ASP A 103 -0.72 15.57 -6.88
C ASP A 103 -0.40 14.07 -6.84
N THR A 104 0.27 13.61 -5.77
CA THR A 104 0.53 12.18 -5.55
C THR A 104 -0.77 11.40 -5.43
N PHE A 105 -1.73 11.89 -4.64
CA PHE A 105 -3.01 11.25 -4.46
C PHE A 105 -3.86 11.29 -5.74
N LEU A 106 -3.83 12.38 -6.50
CA LEU A 106 -4.51 12.50 -7.80
C LEU A 106 -3.90 11.54 -8.82
N GLY A 107 -2.57 11.42 -8.87
CA GLY A 107 -1.87 10.47 -9.74
C GLY A 107 -2.24 9.02 -9.41
N VAL A 108 -2.29 8.67 -8.12
CA VAL A 108 -2.74 7.34 -7.68
C VAL A 108 -4.23 7.15 -8.00
N SER A 109 -5.11 8.04 -7.57
CA SER A 109 -6.57 7.89 -7.76
C SER A 109 -7.00 7.86 -9.22
N ASN A 110 -6.35 8.60 -10.12
CA ASN A 110 -6.57 8.48 -11.56
C ASN A 110 -6.24 7.08 -12.08
N SER A 111 -5.23 6.42 -11.51
CA SER A 111 -4.90 5.02 -11.80
C SER A 111 -5.92 4.04 -11.19
N LEU A 112 -6.68 4.47 -10.18
CA LEU A 112 -7.65 3.66 -9.41
C LEU A 112 -9.11 3.91 -9.79
N ARG A 113 -9.42 4.62 -10.87
CA ARG A 113 -10.78 5.08 -11.25
C ARG A 113 -11.89 4.00 -11.29
N ARG A 114 -11.56 2.70 -11.18
CA ARG A 114 -12.49 1.56 -11.12
C ARG A 114 -12.56 0.86 -9.74
N LEU A 115 -11.80 1.30 -8.75
CA LEU A 115 -11.71 0.67 -7.42
C LEU A 115 -12.63 1.39 -6.42
N ARG A 116 -13.43 0.63 -5.67
CA ARG A 116 -14.17 1.15 -4.51
C ARG A 116 -13.17 1.30 -3.35
N ALA A 117 -12.85 2.54 -3.00
CA ALA A 117 -11.91 2.85 -1.93
C ALA A 117 -12.60 2.95 -0.57
N SER A 118 -11.86 2.66 0.51
CA SER A 118 -12.24 2.98 1.89
C SER A 118 -11.12 3.80 2.52
N LEU A 119 -11.49 4.82 3.32
CA LEU A 119 -10.54 5.66 4.04
C LEU A 119 -10.46 5.19 5.50
N MET A 120 -9.26 4.85 5.97
CA MET A 120 -9.01 4.52 7.37
C MET A 120 -8.21 5.66 8.01
N ARG A 121 -8.73 6.23 9.10
CA ARG A 121 -8.01 7.20 9.94
C ARG A 121 -7.44 6.46 11.16
N ARG A 122 -6.17 6.70 11.45
CA ARG A 122 -5.54 6.23 12.69
C ARG A 122 -5.73 7.27 13.79
#